data_AF-A0A840LHV3-F1
#
_entry.id   AF-A0A840LHV3-F1
#
_cell.length_a   1.000
_cell.length_b   1.000
_cell.length_c   1.000
_cell.angle_alpha   90.00
_cell.angle_beta   90.00
_cell.angle_gamma   90.00
#
_symmetry.space_group_name_H-M   'P 1'
#
loop_
_entity.id
_entity.type
_entity.pdbx_description
1 polymer ?
#
loop_
_entity_poly.entity_id
_entity_poly.type
_entity_poly.pdbx_seq_one_letter_code
_entity_poly.pdbx_strand_id
1 'polypeptide(L)'
;MKPSPAPALATLTLLLIAGPGMQAPAQGQTQTQSSSLYRCGPEGRDLRDSPCPNDKSSPPSQLQYTQPSAAQTAAAQAQTARDAKLAQQMAQERRQQEARDLQANGRAAHIDGRKGMAQGDADAPQPKSTIGQPSKQRKAPTAAKKHKSPPKHKAAGANGGGSGGG
;
A
#
# COMPACT_ATOMS: atom_id res chain seq x y z
N MET A 1 18.18 3.51 -71.26
CA MET A 1 19.14 2.90 -70.32
C MET A 1 18.38 2.48 -69.06
N LYS A 2 18.53 1.20 -68.67
CA LYS A 2 18.15 0.57 -67.39
C LYS A 2 18.83 1.27 -66.17
N PRO A 3 18.62 0.85 -64.90
CA PRO A 3 17.44 0.35 -64.18
C PRO A 3 17.22 1.10 -62.83
N SER A 4 16.14 0.72 -62.11
CA SER A 4 15.79 1.10 -60.73
C SER A 4 16.91 0.99 -59.68
N PRO A 5 16.83 1.78 -58.59
CA PRO A 5 17.28 1.35 -57.27
C PRO A 5 16.11 0.83 -56.42
N ALA A 6 16.35 -0.35 -55.85
CA ALA A 6 15.47 -1.13 -55.00
C ALA A 6 15.44 -0.59 -53.55
N PRO A 7 14.55 -1.13 -52.68
CA PRO A 7 14.23 -0.62 -51.35
C PRO A 7 15.24 -1.10 -50.30
N ALA A 8 15.64 -0.20 -49.39
CA ALA A 8 16.45 -0.56 -48.23
C ALA A 8 16.16 0.38 -47.05
N LEU A 9 14.89 0.45 -46.61
CA LEU A 9 14.60 0.97 -45.28
C LEU A 9 14.76 -0.17 -44.27
N ALA A 10 16.02 -0.25 -43.82
CA ALA A 10 16.48 -0.67 -42.51
C ALA A 10 15.43 -1.34 -41.62
N THR A 11 15.53 -2.67 -41.61
CA THR A 11 15.37 -3.56 -40.46
C THR A 11 15.20 -2.83 -39.12
N LEU A 12 13.93 -2.77 -38.71
CA LEU A 12 13.42 -2.56 -37.36
C LEU A 12 14.11 -3.54 -36.38
N THR A 13 15.28 -3.16 -35.85
CA THR A 13 15.95 -3.96 -34.82
C THR A 13 15.35 -3.62 -33.47
N LEU A 14 14.34 -4.42 -33.16
CA LEU A 14 13.71 -4.64 -31.86
C LEU A 14 14.79 -4.88 -30.78
N LEU A 15 15.23 -3.84 -30.08
CA LEU A 15 16.24 -4.00 -29.04
C LEU A 15 15.96 -3.12 -27.82
N LEU A 16 14.83 -3.35 -27.17
CA LEU A 16 14.62 -2.88 -25.80
C LEU A 16 13.74 -3.84 -25.00
N ILE A 17 14.10 -5.13 -25.02
CA ILE A 17 13.75 -6.08 -23.95
C ILE A 17 14.82 -5.95 -22.87
N ALA A 18 14.91 -4.76 -22.25
CA ALA A 18 15.45 -4.66 -20.90
C ALA A 18 14.33 -5.11 -19.97
N GLY A 19 14.15 -6.43 -19.88
CA GLY A 19 13.23 -7.01 -18.91
C GLY A 19 13.57 -6.45 -17.53
N PRO A 20 12.57 -6.00 -16.74
CA PRO A 20 12.85 -5.70 -15.35
C PRO A 20 13.47 -6.96 -14.78
N GLY A 21 14.74 -6.84 -14.36
CA GLY A 21 15.44 -7.91 -13.69
C GLY A 21 14.50 -8.43 -12.63
N MET A 22 14.11 -9.69 -12.76
CA MET A 22 13.43 -10.40 -11.69
C MET A 22 14.38 -10.31 -10.51
N GLN A 23 14.14 -9.32 -9.63
CA GLN A 23 14.64 -9.35 -8.28
C GLN A 23 14.07 -10.64 -7.74
N ALA A 24 14.90 -11.68 -7.71
CA ALA A 24 14.60 -12.88 -6.98
C ALA A 24 14.11 -12.40 -5.62
N PRO A 25 12.92 -12.83 -5.16
CA PRO A 25 12.39 -12.38 -3.88
C PRO A 25 13.50 -12.65 -2.89
N ALA A 26 14.07 -11.57 -2.33
CA ALA A 26 15.12 -11.66 -1.35
C ALA A 26 14.60 -12.64 -0.31
N GLN A 27 15.15 -13.86 -0.29
CA GLN A 27 14.66 -14.92 0.56
C GLN A 27 14.75 -14.34 1.96
N GLY A 28 13.59 -13.98 2.50
CA GLY A 28 13.52 -13.12 3.65
C GLY A 28 14.17 -13.88 4.79
N GLN A 29 15.40 -13.51 5.14
CA GLN A 29 16.09 -14.04 6.31
C GLN A 29 15.31 -13.59 7.56
N THR A 30 14.29 -14.37 7.85
CA THR A 30 13.53 -14.34 9.09
C THR A 30 14.25 -15.27 10.06
N GLN A 31 14.38 -14.82 11.29
CA GLN A 31 14.91 -15.65 12.37
C GLN A 31 13.73 -16.20 13.14
N THR A 32 13.64 -17.52 13.24
CA THR A 32 12.66 -18.17 14.12
C THR A 32 13.14 -18.02 15.55
N GLN A 33 12.34 -17.38 16.39
CA GLN A 33 12.55 -17.34 17.83
C GLN A 33 11.47 -18.15 18.53
N SER A 34 11.79 -18.65 19.72
CA SER A 34 10.83 -19.35 20.57
C SER A 34 10.71 -18.65 21.92
N SER A 35 9.47 -18.49 22.39
CA SER A 35 9.17 -17.98 23.73
C SER A 35 8.26 -18.96 24.47
N SER A 36 8.55 -19.20 25.74
CA SER A 36 7.68 -19.96 26.64
C SER A 36 6.41 -19.17 26.97
N LEU A 37 5.26 -19.84 26.90
CA LEU A 37 3.97 -19.35 27.35
C LEU A 37 3.39 -20.30 28.39
N TYR A 38 2.87 -19.76 29.48
CA TYR A 38 2.17 -20.50 30.52
C TYR A 38 0.66 -20.31 30.33
N ARG A 39 -0.09 -21.41 30.24
CA ARG A 39 -1.56 -21.38 30.18
C ARG A 39 -2.16 -21.66 31.54
N CYS A 40 -2.90 -20.70 32.07
CA CYS A 40 -3.50 -20.79 33.39
C CYS A 40 -5.03 -20.89 33.32
N GLY A 41 -5.59 -21.83 34.07
CA GLY A 41 -7.03 -21.99 34.27
C GLY A 41 -7.82 -22.54 33.06
N PRO A 42 -9.12 -22.82 33.25
CA PRO A 42 -9.99 -23.37 32.20
C PRO A 42 -10.18 -22.40 31.03
N GLU A 43 -10.07 -21.10 31.30
CA GLU A 43 -10.15 -20.02 30.31
C GLU A 43 -8.91 -19.97 29.38
N GLY A 44 -7.81 -20.62 29.78
CA GLY A 44 -6.58 -20.68 29.00
C GLY A 44 -5.88 -19.33 28.84
N ARG A 45 -5.79 -18.53 29.91
CA ARG A 45 -5.03 -17.26 29.87
C ARG A 45 -3.55 -17.53 29.67
N ASP A 46 -2.98 -16.94 28.63
CA ASP A 46 -1.57 -17.05 28.29
C ASP A 46 -0.73 -15.98 29.03
N LEU A 47 0.21 -16.43 29.87
CA LEU A 47 1.18 -15.60 30.57
C LEU A 47 2.57 -15.81 29.97
N ARG A 48 3.32 -14.73 29.77
CA ARG A 48 4.68 -14.75 29.19
C ARG A 48 5.78 -14.81 30.24
N ASP A 49 5.63 -14.04 31.31
CA ASP A 49 6.75 -13.71 32.21
C ASP A 49 6.69 -14.43 33.55
N SER A 50 5.56 -15.03 33.92
CA SER A 50 5.41 -15.74 35.20
C SER A 50 4.65 -17.06 35.05
N PRO A 51 5.06 -18.10 35.81
CA PRO A 51 4.33 -19.36 35.87
C PRO A 51 2.97 -19.18 36.57
N CYS A 52 2.02 -20.05 36.26
CA CYS A 52 0.67 -19.98 36.83
C CYS A 52 0.72 -20.11 38.36
N PRO A 53 0.10 -19.18 39.12
CA PRO A 53 0.16 -19.21 40.58
C PRO A 53 -0.57 -20.42 41.19
N ASN A 54 -1.60 -20.93 40.50
CA ASN A 54 -2.46 -22.04 40.98
C ASN A 54 -2.14 -23.39 40.34
N ASP A 55 -1.48 -23.41 39.18
CA ASP A 55 -1.21 -24.63 38.41
C ASP A 55 0.29 -24.75 38.16
N LYS A 56 1.00 -25.44 39.06
CA LYS A 56 2.41 -25.82 38.86
C LYS A 56 2.58 -26.95 37.83
N SER A 57 1.49 -27.46 37.25
CA SER A 57 1.47 -28.74 36.53
C SER A 57 1.50 -28.62 35.00
N SER A 58 1.15 -27.47 34.42
CA SER A 58 1.21 -27.32 32.96
C SER A 58 2.61 -26.89 32.52
N PRO A 59 3.31 -27.71 31.70
CA PRO A 59 4.59 -27.33 31.15
C PRO A 59 4.42 -26.11 30.22
N PRO A 60 5.41 -25.20 30.17
CA PRO A 60 5.38 -24.05 29.29
C PRO A 60 5.23 -24.49 27.83
N SER A 61 4.24 -23.94 27.13
CA SER A 61 4.07 -24.11 25.70
C SER A 61 5.11 -23.26 24.96
N GLN A 62 5.82 -23.86 24.00
CA GLN A 62 6.78 -23.14 23.16
C GLN A 62 6.04 -22.48 21.99
N LEU A 63 5.95 -21.15 21.99
CA LEU A 63 5.48 -20.40 20.84
C LEU A 63 6.67 -20.07 19.94
N GLN A 64 6.70 -20.64 18.74
CA GLN A 64 7.64 -20.25 17.70
C GLN A 64 7.06 -19.11 16.88
N TYR A 65 7.83 -18.05 16.69
CA TYR A 65 7.44 -16.91 15.86
C TYR A 65 8.63 -16.45 15.01
N THR A 66 8.32 -15.97 13.81
CA THR A 66 9.32 -15.42 12.89
C THR A 66 9.50 -13.94 13.15
N GLN A 67 10.74 -13.53 13.40
CA GLN A 67 11.11 -12.11 13.46
C GLN A 67 11.95 -11.72 12.25
N PRO A 68 11.80 -10.47 11.77
CA PRO A 68 12.73 -9.92 10.79
C PRO A 68 14.13 -9.89 11.40
N SER A 69 15.13 -10.32 10.63
CA SER A 69 16.53 -10.24 11.07
C SER A 69 16.95 -8.77 11.28
N ALA A 70 18.02 -8.55 12.06
CA ALA A 70 18.60 -7.22 12.25
C ALA A 70 18.96 -6.54 10.92
N ALA A 71 19.49 -7.32 9.96
CA ALA A 71 19.81 -6.82 8.62
C ALA A 71 18.57 -6.35 7.85
N GLN A 72 17.46 -7.09 7.91
CA GLN A 72 16.20 -6.66 7.31
C GLN A 72 15.63 -5.41 7.95
N THR A 73 15.69 -5.35 9.28
CA THR A 73 15.21 -4.17 10.03
C THR A 73 16.02 -2.93 9.64
N ALA A 74 17.34 -3.04 9.57
CA ALA A 74 18.22 -1.96 9.13
C ALA A 74 17.96 -1.55 7.66
N ALA A 75 17.78 -2.52 6.77
CA ALA A 75 17.46 -2.25 5.37
C ALA A 75 16.11 -1.53 5.20
N ALA A 76 15.08 -1.95 5.94
CA ALA A 76 13.77 -1.32 5.95
C ALA A 76 13.86 0.12 6.48
N GLN A 77 14.56 0.35 7.59
CA GLN A 77 14.80 1.70 8.12
C GLN A 77 15.53 2.59 7.13
N ALA A 78 16.57 2.07 6.46
CA ALA A 78 17.32 2.81 5.45
C ALA A 78 16.47 3.15 4.22
N GLN A 79 15.51 2.28 3.84
CA GLN A 79 14.55 2.58 2.78
C GLN A 79 13.57 3.66 3.22
N THR A 80 12.95 3.53 4.39
CA THR A 80 12.04 4.55 4.93
C THR A 80 12.70 5.91 5.06
N ALA A 81 13.96 5.97 5.47
CA ALA A 81 14.71 7.22 5.55
C ALA A 81 14.94 7.87 4.17
N ARG A 82 15.15 7.08 3.11
CA ARG A 82 15.26 7.58 1.74
C ARG A 82 13.93 8.09 1.21
N ASP A 83 12.86 7.32 1.44
CA ASP A 83 11.50 7.68 1.01
C ASP A 83 11.02 8.96 1.73
N ALA A 84 11.32 9.10 3.02
CA ALA A 84 11.01 10.29 3.79
C ALA A 84 11.69 11.54 3.22
N LYS A 85 12.97 11.44 2.83
CA LYS A 85 13.71 12.55 2.20
C LYS A 85 13.09 12.93 0.86
N LEU A 86 12.76 11.95 0.02
CA LEU A 86 12.11 12.19 -1.27
C LEU A 86 10.75 12.87 -1.10
N ALA A 87 9.94 12.39 -0.15
CA ALA A 87 8.64 12.99 0.17
C ALA A 87 8.79 14.45 0.64
N GLN A 88 9.81 14.75 1.44
CA GLN A 88 10.09 16.13 1.87
C GLN A 88 10.49 17.03 0.70
N GLN A 89 11.29 16.55 -0.25
CA GLN A 89 11.65 17.30 -1.44
C GLN A 89 10.41 17.63 -2.28
N MET A 90 9.55 16.64 -2.55
CA MET A 90 8.29 16.86 -3.27
C MET A 90 7.36 17.84 -2.55
N ALA A 91 7.31 17.80 -1.21
CA ALA A 91 6.52 18.74 -0.42
C ALA A 91 7.08 20.17 -0.45
N GLN A 92 8.40 20.33 -0.55
CA GLN A 92 9.03 21.64 -0.75
C GLN A 92 8.73 22.19 -2.15
N GLU A 93 8.87 21.36 -3.18
CA GLU A 93 8.56 21.75 -4.57
C GLU A 93 7.11 22.22 -4.71
N ARG A 94 6.15 21.46 -4.14
CA ARG A 94 4.73 21.86 -4.13
C ARG A 94 4.53 23.24 -3.49
N ARG A 95 5.16 23.51 -2.35
CA ARG A 95 5.06 24.80 -1.66
C ARG A 95 5.65 25.95 -2.50
N GLN A 96 6.75 25.70 -3.21
CA GLN A 96 7.34 26.69 -4.10
C GLN A 96 6.44 26.97 -5.31
N GLN A 97 5.84 25.93 -5.88
CA GLN A 97 4.88 26.08 -6.98
C GLN A 97 3.66 26.88 -6.53
N GLU A 98 3.05 26.51 -5.40
CA GLU A 98 1.91 27.23 -4.84
C GLU A 98 2.24 28.69 -4.56
N ALA A 99 3.43 28.99 -4.02
CA ALA A 99 3.87 30.37 -3.82
C ALA A 99 4.00 31.15 -5.13
N ARG A 100 4.52 30.53 -6.20
CA ARG A 100 4.61 31.16 -7.53
C ARG A 100 3.22 31.38 -8.13
N ASP A 101 2.32 30.41 -7.99
CA ASP A 101 0.95 30.49 -8.48
C ASP A 101 0.18 31.59 -7.74
N LEU A 102 0.35 31.71 -6.42
CA LEU A 102 -0.23 32.81 -5.65
C LEU A 102 0.34 34.17 -6.07
N GLN A 103 1.63 34.27 -6.37
CA GLN A 103 2.23 35.51 -6.87
C GLN A 103 1.75 35.88 -8.28
N ALA A 104 1.63 34.91 -9.18
CA ALA A 104 1.15 35.11 -10.55
C ALA A 104 -0.35 35.47 -10.56
N ASN A 105 -1.17 34.69 -9.86
CA ASN A 105 -2.62 34.89 -9.81
C ASN A 105 -3.02 36.06 -8.90
N GLY A 106 -2.25 36.36 -7.85
CA GLY A 106 -2.47 37.54 -7.00
C GLY A 106 -2.30 38.86 -7.75
N ARG A 107 -1.46 38.89 -8.80
CA ARG A 107 -1.37 40.04 -9.71
C ARG A 107 -2.55 40.10 -10.70
N ALA A 108 -3.06 38.95 -11.15
CA ALA A 108 -4.22 38.89 -12.03
C ALA A 108 -5.54 39.26 -11.30
N ALA A 109 -5.62 39.11 -9.98
CA ALA A 109 -6.75 39.57 -9.17
C ALA A 109 -6.84 41.11 -9.02
N HIS A 110 -5.83 41.86 -9.51
CA HIS A 110 -5.82 43.33 -9.52
C HIS A 110 -6.32 43.95 -10.83
N ILE A 111 -6.95 43.19 -11.73
CA ILE A 111 -7.60 43.75 -12.92
C ILE A 111 -8.87 44.52 -12.50
N ASP A 112 -8.65 45.83 -12.37
CA ASP A 112 -9.55 46.98 -12.53
C ASP A 112 -11.04 46.82 -12.17
N GLY A 113 -11.38 47.27 -10.96
CA GLY A 113 -12.73 47.80 -10.68
C GLY A 113 -13.41 47.31 -9.41
N ARG A 114 -12.95 46.23 -8.76
CA ARG A 114 -13.49 45.81 -7.46
C ARG A 114 -12.51 46.08 -6.33
N LYS A 115 -12.39 47.38 -6.00
CA LYS A 115 -11.93 47.81 -4.68
C LYS A 115 -12.97 47.33 -3.66
N GLY A 116 -12.62 46.33 -2.86
CA GLY A 116 -13.41 45.91 -1.69
C GLY A 116 -14.19 44.61 -1.87
N MET A 117 -13.51 43.48 -1.67
CA MET A 117 -14.10 42.24 -1.13
C MET A 117 -13.01 41.51 -0.31
N ALA A 118 -12.18 42.26 0.41
CA ALA A 118 -11.45 41.74 1.54
C ALA A 118 -12.08 42.42 2.76
N GLN A 119 -12.69 41.58 3.62
CA GLN A 119 -13.21 41.91 4.96
C GLN A 119 -14.65 42.46 5.06
N GLY A 120 -15.62 41.52 5.03
CA GLY A 120 -16.84 41.51 5.85
C GLY A 120 -17.97 42.50 5.57
N ASP A 121 -19.10 42.00 5.05
CA ASP A 121 -20.49 42.46 5.28
C ASP A 121 -21.42 41.29 4.90
N ALA A 122 -22.13 40.59 5.80
CA ALA A 122 -23.28 41.05 6.57
C ALA A 122 -24.52 41.50 5.76
N ASP A 123 -24.54 41.45 4.42
CA ASP A 123 -25.79 41.69 3.65
C ASP A 123 -25.75 41.22 2.17
N ALA A 124 -25.22 40.02 1.93
CA ALA A 124 -25.50 39.34 0.66
C ALA A 124 -26.92 38.75 0.75
N PRO A 125 -27.79 38.90 -0.28
CA PRO A 125 -29.12 38.29 -0.26
C PRO A 125 -28.93 36.80 -0.05
N GLN A 126 -29.34 36.34 1.12
CA GLN A 126 -29.19 34.95 1.51
C GLN A 126 -29.75 34.09 0.38
N PRO A 127 -29.00 33.11 -0.15
CA PRO A 127 -29.67 32.04 -0.87
C PRO A 127 -30.73 31.53 0.09
N LYS A 128 -32.01 31.61 -0.29
CA LYS A 128 -33.12 31.07 0.50
C LYS A 128 -32.79 29.61 0.75
N SER A 129 -32.16 29.33 1.89
CA SER A 129 -32.04 27.98 2.40
C SER A 129 -33.47 27.63 2.73
N THR A 130 -34.09 26.82 1.88
CA THR A 130 -35.13 25.93 2.35
C THR A 130 -34.47 25.06 3.41
N ILE A 131 -34.54 25.55 4.65
CA ILE A 131 -34.50 24.75 5.86
C ILE A 131 -35.67 23.77 5.70
N GLY A 132 -35.37 22.69 5.01
CA GLY A 132 -36.29 21.70 4.50
C GLY A 132 -35.73 20.35 4.86
N GLN A 133 -35.89 20.03 6.14
CA GLN A 133 -35.71 18.73 6.76
C GLN A 133 -34.28 18.17 6.89
N PRO A 134 -33.93 17.62 8.07
CA PRO A 134 -32.81 16.69 8.17
C PRO A 134 -33.15 15.50 7.28
N SER A 135 -32.36 15.28 6.22
CA SER A 135 -32.49 14.09 5.39
C SER A 135 -32.25 12.87 6.27
N LYS A 136 -33.35 12.21 6.67
CA LYS A 136 -33.32 10.91 7.32
C LYS A 136 -32.48 9.97 6.47
N GLN A 137 -31.49 9.35 7.11
CA GLN A 137 -30.92 8.06 6.75
C GLN A 137 -30.55 7.91 5.26
N ARG A 138 -29.35 8.38 4.89
CA ARG A 138 -28.60 7.63 3.90
C ARG A 138 -28.26 6.27 4.53
N LYS A 139 -28.97 5.22 4.12
CA LYS A 139 -28.58 3.85 4.44
C LYS A 139 -27.13 3.65 3.97
N ALA A 140 -26.30 3.08 4.83
CA ALA A 140 -24.96 2.65 4.46
C ALA A 140 -25.04 1.80 3.18
N PRO A 141 -24.08 1.93 2.25
CA PRO A 141 -24.02 1.05 1.09
C PRO A 141 -23.99 -0.39 1.59
N THR A 142 -25.05 -1.14 1.30
CA THR A 142 -25.11 -2.58 1.53
C THR A 142 -23.93 -3.22 0.83
N ALA A 143 -23.14 -3.97 1.59
CA ALA A 143 -21.99 -4.73 1.10
C ALA A 143 -22.33 -5.41 -0.23
N ALA A 144 -21.50 -5.13 -1.24
CA ALA A 144 -21.54 -5.83 -2.50
C ALA A 144 -21.52 -7.35 -2.22
N LYS A 145 -22.44 -8.04 -2.90
CA LYS A 145 -22.63 -9.49 -2.80
C LYS A 145 -21.28 -10.20 -2.86
N LYS A 146 -21.03 -11.10 -1.90
CA LYS A 146 -19.91 -12.04 -1.92
C LYS A 146 -19.83 -12.67 -3.32
N HIS A 147 -18.74 -12.40 -4.03
CA HIS A 147 -18.41 -13.17 -5.21
C HIS A 147 -18.33 -14.64 -4.79
N LYS A 148 -19.10 -15.45 -5.50
CA LYS A 148 -19.12 -16.90 -5.37
C LYS A 148 -17.70 -17.39 -5.60
N SER A 149 -17.09 -18.00 -4.58
CA SER A 149 -15.81 -18.67 -4.72
C SER A 149 -15.89 -19.67 -5.88
N PRO A 150 -14.90 -19.72 -6.78
CA PRO A 150 -14.86 -20.75 -7.80
C PRO A 150 -14.83 -22.13 -7.12
N PRO A 151 -15.52 -23.14 -7.69
CA PRO A 151 -15.57 -24.47 -7.11
C PRO A 151 -14.15 -25.03 -6.97
N LYS A 152 -13.86 -25.57 -5.78
CA LYS A 152 -12.69 -26.40 -5.54
C LYS A 152 -12.73 -27.56 -6.54
N HIS A 153 -11.87 -27.54 -7.55
CA HIS A 153 -11.59 -28.74 -8.32
C HIS A 153 -10.97 -29.74 -7.35
N LYS A 154 -11.79 -30.75 -7.07
CA LYS A 154 -11.49 -31.93 -6.29
C LYS A 154 -10.26 -32.59 -6.89
N ALA A 155 -9.27 -32.85 -6.05
CA ALA A 155 -8.14 -33.70 -6.38
C ALA A 155 -8.65 -35.02 -6.98
N ALA A 156 -8.29 -35.29 -8.23
CA ALA A 156 -8.21 -36.64 -8.76
C ALA A 156 -6.74 -37.04 -8.65
N GLY A 157 -6.42 -37.79 -7.60
CA GLY A 157 -5.21 -38.59 -7.59
C GLY A 157 -5.37 -39.75 -8.58
N ALA A 158 -4.33 -39.97 -9.38
CA ALA A 158 -3.97 -41.25 -10.01
C ALA A 158 -2.53 -41.03 -10.48
N ASN A 159 -1.51 -41.47 -9.74
CA ASN A 159 -0.96 -42.82 -9.70
C ASN A 159 -0.32 -43.26 -11.03
N GLY A 160 0.93 -43.71 -10.96
CA GLY A 160 1.79 -44.17 -12.06
C GLY A 160 3.06 -43.32 -12.12
N GLY A 161 4.25 -43.77 -11.73
CA GLY A 161 4.81 -45.13 -11.83
C GLY A 161 5.72 -45.19 -13.07
N GLY A 162 7.03 -45.36 -12.87
CA GLY A 162 8.05 -45.48 -13.92
C GLY A 162 9.31 -44.71 -13.50
N SER A 163 10.34 -45.29 -12.89
CA SER A 163 11.13 -46.48 -13.21
C SER A 163 11.85 -46.40 -14.56
N GLY A 164 13.18 -46.30 -14.51
CA GLY A 164 14.14 -46.53 -15.60
C GLY A 164 14.52 -45.26 -16.38
N GLY A 165 15.80 -44.95 -16.59
CA GLY A 165 17.04 -45.67 -16.33
C GLY A 165 18.20 -44.99 -17.06
N GLY A 166 19.39 -45.57 -16.92
CA GLY A 166 20.54 -45.35 -17.81
C GLY A 166 21.42 -44.17 -17.46
#